data_AF-A0A971V4I6-F1
#
_entry.id   AF-A0A971V4I6-F1
#
_cell.length_a   1.000
_cell.length_b   1.000
_cell.length_c   1.000
_cell.angle_alpha   90.00
_cell.angle_beta   90.00
_cell.angle_gamma   90.00
#
_symmetry.space_group_name_H-M   'P 1'
#
loop_
_entity.id
_entity.type
_entity.pdbx_description
1 polymer ?
#
loop_
_entity_poly.entity_id
_entity_poly.type
_entity_poly.pdbx_seq_one_letter_code
_entity_poly.pdbx_strand_id
1 'polypeptide(L)'
;MIKSFLLKTEFQTFVWQKRFLIVPLILLSYLPLPAQVQLNDHAKLSLLTASPSHGPVYTLFGHTAIRVQDDSTGLDVVFNYGYFDMFQPHFIYHFLRGKTDYIVGATSFELFINEYALQGRQVTEQELNFSPTEKQQLYD
;
A
#
# COMPACT_ATOMS: atom_id res chain seq x y z
N MET A 1 -25.94 -53.28 23.36
CA MET A 1 -26.85 -52.65 22.39
C MET A 1 -26.81 -51.11 22.45
N ILE A 2 -26.79 -50.49 23.65
CA ILE A 2 -26.81 -49.02 23.80
C ILE A 2 -25.51 -48.32 23.33
N LYS A 3 -24.33 -48.89 23.59
CA LYS A 3 -23.03 -48.30 23.21
C LYS A 3 -22.83 -48.15 21.69
N SER A 4 -23.31 -49.08 20.87
CA SER A 4 -23.16 -49.00 19.40
C SER A 4 -24.13 -48.03 18.75
N PHE A 5 -25.26 -47.73 19.41
CA PHE A 5 -26.21 -46.72 18.96
C PHE A 5 -25.64 -45.31 19.19
N LEU A 6 -25.14 -45.04 20.39
CA LEU A 6 -24.49 -43.75 20.74
C LEU A 6 -23.31 -43.42 19.83
N LEU A 7 -22.44 -44.40 19.52
CA LEU A 7 -21.30 -44.19 18.62
C LEU A 7 -21.71 -43.82 17.19
N LYS A 8 -22.82 -44.39 16.68
CA LYS A 8 -23.36 -44.04 15.36
C LYS A 8 -23.95 -42.63 15.36
N THR A 9 -24.59 -42.21 16.45
CA THR A 9 -25.16 -40.87 16.58
C THR A 9 -24.06 -39.80 16.60
N GLU A 10 -22.97 -40.02 17.36
CA GLU A 10 -21.83 -39.09 17.39
C GLU A 10 -21.06 -39.00 16.07
N PHE A 11 -20.93 -40.11 15.34
CA PHE A 11 -20.32 -40.08 14.01
C PHE A 11 -21.18 -39.34 12.99
N GLN A 12 -22.51 -39.49 13.06
CA GLN A 12 -23.45 -38.79 12.19
C GLN A 12 -23.51 -37.29 12.49
N THR A 13 -23.51 -36.88 13.77
CA THR A 13 -23.44 -35.47 14.17
C THR A 13 -22.11 -34.83 13.76
N PHE A 14 -20.99 -35.55 13.88
CA PHE A 14 -19.68 -35.12 13.39
C PHE A 14 -19.64 -34.88 11.87
N VAL A 15 -20.25 -35.77 11.07
CA VAL A 15 -20.35 -35.62 9.61
C VAL A 15 -21.28 -34.46 9.23
N TRP A 16 -22.40 -34.29 9.94
CA TRP A 16 -23.32 -33.17 9.75
C TRP A 16 -22.66 -31.82 10.09
N GLN A 17 -21.91 -31.73 11.19
CA GLN A 17 -21.16 -30.53 11.57
C GLN A 17 -20.11 -30.13 10.52
N LYS A 18 -19.41 -31.10 9.92
CA LYS A 18 -18.45 -30.82 8.83
C LYS A 18 -19.13 -30.38 7.53
N ARG A 19 -20.30 -30.92 7.18
CA ARG A 19 -21.10 -30.48 6.02
C ARG A 19 -21.62 -29.04 6.17
N PHE A 20 -21.97 -28.65 7.40
CA PHE A 20 -22.36 -27.28 7.72
C PHE A 20 -21.24 -26.24 7.50
N LEU A 21 -19.97 -26.65 7.53
CA LEU A 21 -18.82 -25.77 7.29
C LEU A 21 -18.42 -25.67 5.80
N ILE A 22 -18.80 -26.64 4.96
CA ILE A 22 -18.45 -26.66 3.53
C ILE A 22 -19.26 -25.62 2.74
N VAL A 23 -20.55 -25.49 3.04
CA VAL A 23 -21.45 -24.53 2.38
C VAL A 23 -21.00 -23.07 2.54
N PRO A 24 -20.68 -22.56 3.74
CA PRO A 24 -20.16 -21.20 3.89
C PRO A 24 -18.79 -21.02 3.26
N LEU A 25 -17.93 -22.05 3.23
CA LEU A 25 -16.61 -21.98 2.58
C LEU A 25 -16.74 -21.86 1.04
N ILE A 26 -17.67 -22.61 0.45
CA ILE A 26 -18.02 -22.52 -0.98
C ILE A 26 -18.64 -21.15 -1.28
N LEU A 27 -19.54 -20.65 -0.43
CA LEU A 27 -20.09 -19.29 -0.54
C LEU A 27 -19.00 -18.20 -0.46
N LEU A 28 -18.02 -18.37 0.42
CA LEU A 28 -16.87 -17.46 0.55
C LEU A 28 -15.99 -17.43 -0.71
N SER A 29 -15.90 -18.55 -1.43
CA SER A 29 -15.11 -18.65 -2.68
C SER A 29 -15.70 -17.87 -3.86
N TYR A 30 -16.96 -17.46 -3.76
CA TYR A 30 -17.61 -16.61 -4.77
C TYR A 30 -17.53 -15.11 -4.46
N LEU A 31 -16.92 -14.72 -3.34
CA LEU A 31 -16.69 -13.31 -3.06
C LEU A 31 -15.66 -12.78 -4.08
N PRO A 32 -15.95 -11.66 -4.76
CA PRO A 32 -14.97 -11.05 -5.64
C PRO A 32 -13.77 -10.62 -4.81
N LEU A 33 -12.60 -11.19 -5.10
CA LEU A 33 -11.35 -10.67 -4.59
C LEU A 33 -11.13 -9.29 -5.25
N PRO A 34 -10.63 -8.29 -4.52
CA PRO A 34 -10.11 -7.09 -5.16
C PRO A 34 -9.06 -7.50 -6.19
N ALA A 35 -9.38 -7.30 -7.47
CA ALA A 35 -8.42 -7.48 -8.55
C ALA A 35 -7.35 -6.39 -8.45
N GLN A 36 -6.12 -6.73 -8.84
CA GLN A 36 -5.06 -5.75 -9.00
C GLN A 36 -5.50 -4.70 -10.00
N VAL A 37 -5.45 -3.42 -9.60
CA VAL A 37 -5.91 -2.30 -10.43
C VAL A 37 -5.12 -2.32 -11.73
N GLN A 38 -5.84 -2.41 -12.85
CA GLN A 38 -5.27 -2.26 -14.18
C GLN A 38 -5.37 -0.79 -14.54
N LEU A 39 -4.23 -0.16 -14.72
CA LEU A 39 -4.14 1.23 -15.12
C LEU A 39 -4.61 1.40 -16.55
N ASN A 40 -5.30 2.50 -16.81
CA ASN A 40 -5.57 2.93 -18.18
C ASN A 40 -4.28 3.39 -18.88
N ASP A 41 -4.22 3.28 -20.21
CA ASP A 41 -3.09 3.81 -21.01
C ASP A 41 -2.84 5.31 -20.77
N HIS A 42 -3.91 6.05 -20.43
CA HIS A 42 -3.87 7.48 -20.10
C HIS A 42 -3.54 7.78 -18.64
N ALA A 43 -3.31 6.78 -17.79
CA ALA A 43 -2.83 6.99 -16.42
C ALA A 43 -1.52 7.80 -16.44
N LYS A 44 -1.32 8.63 -15.43
CA LYS A 44 -0.15 9.50 -15.29
C LYS A 44 0.71 9.02 -14.15
N LEU A 45 1.99 8.88 -14.44
CA LEU A 45 3.02 8.65 -13.43
C LEU A 45 3.86 9.92 -13.37
N SER A 46 4.02 10.48 -12.18
CA SER A 46 4.77 11.72 -12.00
C SER A 46 5.79 11.60 -10.88
N LEU A 47 6.94 12.26 -11.06
CA LEU A 47 7.87 12.54 -9.98
C LEU A 47 7.44 13.83 -9.28
N LEU A 48 7.05 13.73 -8.01
CA LEU A 48 6.82 14.88 -7.14
C LEU A 48 8.13 15.22 -6.43
N THR A 49 8.51 16.49 -6.43
CA THR A 49 9.70 16.98 -5.74
C THR A 49 9.32 18.11 -4.78
N ALA A 50 9.41 17.83 -3.48
CA ALA A 50 9.26 18.84 -2.45
C ALA A 50 10.58 19.59 -2.22
N SER A 51 10.52 20.92 -2.21
CA SER A 51 11.70 21.80 -2.08
C SER A 51 12.47 21.52 -0.78
N PRO A 52 13.79 21.77 -0.74
CA PRO A 52 14.57 21.74 0.49
C PRO A 52 13.98 22.61 1.61
N SER A 53 14.30 22.27 2.87
CA SER A 53 14.01 23.14 4.01
C SER A 53 15.12 23.07 5.05
N HIS A 54 15.29 24.13 5.84
CA HIS A 54 16.23 24.20 6.96
C HIS A 54 15.70 23.52 8.24
N GLY A 55 14.72 22.64 8.11
CA GLY A 55 14.13 21.88 9.20
C GLY A 55 15.02 20.71 9.65
N PRO A 56 14.43 19.55 9.97
CA PRO A 56 15.18 18.34 10.30
C PRO A 56 16.19 17.93 9.22
N VAL A 57 17.24 17.20 9.60
CA VAL A 57 18.34 16.82 8.69
C VAL A 57 17.87 16.14 7.40
N TYR A 58 16.79 15.37 7.48
CA TYR A 58 16.23 14.61 6.37
C TYR A 58 15.46 15.46 5.35
N THR A 59 15.21 16.75 5.62
CA THR A 59 14.54 17.66 4.70
C THR A 59 15.50 18.64 4.00
N LEU A 60 16.79 18.63 4.37
CA LEU A 60 17.79 19.58 3.90
C LEU A 60 18.00 19.59 2.38
N PHE A 61 17.70 18.48 1.71
CA PHE A 61 17.87 18.34 0.26
C PHE A 61 16.54 18.16 -0.49
N GLY A 62 15.42 18.37 0.21
CA GLY A 62 14.09 18.13 -0.35
C GLY A 62 13.66 16.67 -0.17
N HIS A 63 12.60 16.29 -0.88
CA HIS A 63 12.08 14.93 -0.89
C HIS A 63 11.44 14.63 -2.23
N THR A 64 11.53 13.39 -2.71
CA THR A 64 10.90 12.96 -3.96
C THR A 64 9.95 11.79 -3.72
N ALA A 65 8.85 11.77 -4.43
CA ALA A 65 7.87 10.68 -4.40
C ALA A 65 7.33 10.41 -5.80
N ILE A 66 6.79 9.20 -6.02
CA ILE A 66 6.14 8.84 -7.28
C ILE A 66 4.63 8.91 -7.09
N ARG A 67 3.96 9.71 -7.90
CA ARG A 67 2.50 9.75 -7.98
C ARG A 67 2.02 8.83 -9.09
N VAL A 68 0.96 8.08 -8.83
CA VAL A 68 0.19 7.33 -9.82
C VAL A 68 -1.24 7.87 -9.79
N GLN A 69 -1.66 8.48 -10.90
CA GLN A 69 -3.01 9.01 -11.08
C GLN A 69 -3.69 8.31 -12.26
N ASP A 70 -4.89 7.80 -12.03
CA ASP A 70 -5.75 7.24 -13.07
C ASP A 70 -7.22 7.58 -12.77
N ASP A 71 -7.75 8.56 -13.49
CA ASP A 71 -9.13 9.04 -13.34
C ASP A 71 -10.17 7.97 -13.69
N SER A 72 -9.81 6.96 -14.49
CA SER A 72 -10.73 5.88 -14.88
C SER A 72 -11.00 4.90 -13.74
N THR A 73 -10.05 4.74 -12.83
CA THR A 73 -10.15 3.88 -11.65
C THR A 73 -10.35 4.67 -10.35
N GLY A 74 -10.19 6.00 -10.40
CA GLY A 74 -10.20 6.89 -9.24
C GLY A 74 -8.93 6.80 -8.40
N LEU A 75 -7.86 6.21 -8.93
CA LEU A 75 -6.59 6.08 -8.26
C LEU A 75 -5.85 7.41 -8.28
N ASP A 76 -5.47 7.93 -7.11
CA ASP A 76 -4.57 9.08 -7.00
C ASP A 76 -3.68 8.94 -5.74
N VAL A 77 -2.60 8.18 -5.91
CA VAL A 77 -1.73 7.73 -4.82
C VAL A 77 -0.30 8.22 -5.02
N VAL A 78 0.35 8.58 -3.92
CA VAL A 78 1.76 8.99 -3.87
C VAL A 78 2.55 7.99 -3.04
N PHE A 79 3.55 7.37 -3.66
CA PHE A 79 4.49 6.45 -3.04
C PHE A 79 5.76 7.19 -2.62
N ASN A 80 5.99 7.22 -1.32
CA ASN A 80 7.16 7.78 -0.68
C ASN A 80 8.19 6.68 -0.46
N TYR A 81 9.38 6.86 -1.02
CA TYR A 81 10.50 5.95 -0.84
C TYR A 81 11.46 6.58 0.17
N GLY A 82 11.38 6.15 1.43
CA GLY A 82 12.25 6.68 2.47
C GLY A 82 11.55 7.07 3.77
N TYR A 83 10.41 6.48 4.10
CA TYR A 83 9.88 6.58 5.47
C TYR A 83 10.80 5.84 6.44
N PHE A 84 10.96 6.39 7.64
CA PHE A 84 11.83 5.85 8.68
C PHE A 84 11.26 6.15 10.07
N ASP A 85 11.69 5.40 11.06
CA ASP A 85 11.44 5.75 12.46
C ASP A 85 12.45 6.81 12.93
N MET A 86 11.95 8.02 13.19
CA MET A 86 12.75 9.13 13.71
C MET A 86 13.06 9.02 15.21
N PHE A 87 12.36 8.13 15.93
CA PHE A 87 12.51 7.92 17.37
C PHE A 87 13.47 6.78 17.72
N GLN A 88 14.03 6.10 16.72
CA GLN A 88 15.02 5.05 16.96
C GLN A 88 16.29 5.61 17.63
N PRO A 89 16.93 4.85 18.55
CA PRO A 89 18.19 5.25 19.15
C PRO A 89 19.25 5.57 18.09
N HIS A 90 20.00 6.66 18.29
CA HIS A 90 21.08 7.10 17.39
C HIS A 90 20.64 7.40 15.94
N PHE A 91 19.37 7.77 15.70
CA PHE A 91 18.83 8.08 14.36
C PHE A 91 19.80 8.89 13.47
N ILE A 92 20.31 10.03 13.95
CA ILE A 92 21.22 10.89 13.16
C ILE A 92 22.48 10.14 12.70
N TYR A 93 23.05 9.29 13.55
CA TYR A 93 24.23 8.49 13.19
C TYR A 93 23.89 7.43 12.13
N HIS A 94 22.74 6.77 12.25
CA HIS A 94 22.29 5.79 11.26
C HIS A 94 21.97 6.45 9.93
N PHE A 95 21.26 7.59 9.96
CA PHE A 95 20.87 8.36 8.78
C PHE A 95 22.08 8.82 7.98
N LEU A 96 23.06 9.45 8.62
CA LEU A 96 24.27 9.94 7.95
C LEU A 96 25.13 8.82 7.34
N ARG A 97 25.00 7.58 7.84
CA ARG A 97 25.70 6.41 7.28
C ARG A 97 24.87 5.60 6.31
N GLY A 98 23.63 6.01 6.00
CA GLY A 98 22.72 5.24 5.16
C GLY A 98 22.34 3.88 5.77
N LYS A 99 22.25 3.81 7.10
CA LYS A 99 21.90 2.59 7.87
C LYS A 99 20.54 2.68 8.55
N THR A 100 19.72 3.64 8.14
CA THR A 100 18.34 3.73 8.59
C THR A 100 17.50 2.68 7.88
N ASP A 101 16.62 2.01 8.60
CA ASP A 101 15.64 1.12 7.99
C ASP A 101 14.57 1.97 7.31
N TYR A 102 14.52 1.88 5.98
CA TYR A 102 13.58 2.62 5.15
C TYR A 102 12.42 1.73 4.71
N ILE A 103 11.22 2.29 4.71
CA ILE A 103 10.01 1.66 4.18
C ILE A 103 9.39 2.53 3.09
N VAL A 104 8.59 1.88 2.24
CA VAL A 104 7.72 2.56 1.28
C VAL A 104 6.40 2.89 1.95
N GLY A 105 5.96 4.13 1.84
CA GLY A 105 4.67 4.59 2.35
C GLY A 105 3.77 5.09 1.22
N ALA A 106 2.51 4.69 1.22
CA ALA A 106 1.50 5.20 0.30
C ALA A 106 0.59 6.23 0.99
N THR A 107 0.32 7.34 0.34
CA THR A 107 -0.60 8.39 0.80
C THR A 107 -1.41 8.93 -0.37
N SER A 108 -2.50 9.67 -0.11
CA SER A 108 -3.19 10.38 -1.20
C SER A 108 -2.39 11.60 -1.66
N PHE A 109 -2.56 11.97 -2.93
CA PHE A 109 -1.94 13.19 -3.45
C PHE A 109 -2.34 14.45 -2.65
N GLU A 110 -3.61 14.53 -2.24
CA GLU A 110 -4.11 15.63 -1.41
C GLU A 110 -3.35 15.73 -0.08
N LEU A 111 -3.18 14.62 0.65
CA LEU A 111 -2.46 14.61 1.92
C LEU A 111 -0.99 14.98 1.73
N PHE A 112 -0.35 14.48 0.67
CA PHE A 112 1.02 14.84 0.33
C PHE A 112 1.16 16.35 0.12
N ILE A 113 0.34 16.95 -0.74
CA ILE A 113 0.40 18.38 -1.02
C ILE A 113 0.11 19.21 0.22
N ASN A 114 -0.90 18.84 1.01
CA ASN A 114 -1.26 19.53 2.24
C ASN A 114 -0.12 19.50 3.26
N GLU A 115 0.56 18.37 3.43
CA GLU A 115 1.71 18.26 4.35
C GLU A 115 2.80 19.28 4.01
N TYR A 116 3.22 19.35 2.74
CA TYR A 116 4.28 20.28 2.33
C TYR A 116 3.80 21.74 2.30
N ALA A 117 2.54 21.99 1.95
CA ALA A 117 1.95 23.33 2.00
C ALA A 117 1.94 23.89 3.43
N LEU A 118 1.59 23.07 4.44
CA LEU A 118 1.64 23.45 5.86
C LEU A 118 3.07 23.78 6.33
N GLN A 119 4.08 23.18 5.71
CA GLN A 119 5.50 23.48 5.94
C GLN A 119 6.00 24.71 5.16
N GLY A 120 5.15 25.35 4.35
CA GLY A 120 5.55 26.44 3.45
C GLY A 120 6.50 25.99 2.34
N ARG A 121 6.47 24.72 1.96
CA ARG A 121 7.36 24.11 0.97
C ARG A 121 6.67 24.00 -0.38
N GLN A 122 7.42 24.25 -1.44
CA GLN A 122 6.95 24.07 -2.80
C GLN A 122 7.02 22.59 -3.18
N VAL A 123 6.02 22.10 -3.91
CA VAL A 123 6.07 20.81 -4.60
C VAL A 123 6.02 21.06 -6.09
N THR A 124 6.95 20.49 -6.85
CA THR A 124 6.90 20.46 -8.32
C THR A 124 6.53 19.05 -8.79
N GLU A 125 5.78 18.97 -9.89
CA GLU A 125 5.36 17.71 -10.49
C GLU A 125 5.97 17.59 -11.89
N GLN A 126 6.58 16.44 -12.18
CA GLN A 126 7.11 16.11 -13.50
C GLN A 126 6.49 14.80 -13.97
N GLU A 127 5.62 14.87 -14.98
CA GLU A 127 5.06 13.68 -15.64
C GLU A 127 6.19 12.90 -16.34
N LEU A 128 6.22 11.59 -16.10
CA LEU A 128 7.23 10.68 -16.62
C LEU A 128 6.73 10.04 -17.92
N ASN A 129 7.60 10.00 -18.93
CA ASN A 129 7.27 9.47 -20.24
C ASN A 129 7.43 7.93 -20.29
N PHE A 130 6.55 7.22 -19.59
CA PHE A 130 6.47 5.76 -19.63
C PHE A 130 5.44 5.27 -20.66
N SER A 131 5.72 4.13 -21.30
CA SER A 131 4.72 3.38 -22.05
C SER A 131 3.64 2.81 -21.11
N PRO A 132 2.44 2.48 -21.60
CA PRO A 132 1.40 1.88 -20.77
C PRO A 132 1.87 0.62 -20.00
N THR A 133 2.68 -0.22 -20.64
CA THR A 133 3.24 -1.42 -20.00
C THR A 133 4.19 -1.07 -18.85
N GLU A 134 5.08 -0.09 -19.03
CA GLU A 134 5.98 0.37 -17.97
C GLU A 134 5.22 1.01 -16.80
N LYS A 135 4.12 1.74 -17.09
CA LYS A 135 3.26 2.31 -16.04
C LYS A 135 2.64 1.21 -15.16
N GLN A 136 2.10 0.17 -15.79
CA GLN A 136 1.55 -0.98 -15.05
C GLN A 136 2.63 -1.70 -14.25
N GLN A 137 3.79 -1.97 -14.85
CA GLN A 137 4.91 -2.65 -14.19
C GLN A 137 5.46 -1.89 -12.98
N LEU A 138 5.44 -0.54 -12.99
CA LEU A 138 5.88 0.24 -11.84
C LEU A 138 4.83 0.24 -10.71
N TYR A 139 3.56 0.16 -11.06
CA TYR A 139 2.46 0.17 -10.10
C TYR A 139 2.26 -1.18 -9.42
N ASP A 140 2.54 -2.27 -10.13
CA ASP A 140 2.49 -3.65 -9.64
C ASP A 140 3.58 -3.97 -8.60
#